data_AF-A0A931Z2N2-F1
#
_entry.id   AF-A0A931Z2N2-F1
#
_cell.length_a   1.000
_cell.length_b   1.000
_cell.length_c   1.000
_cell.angle_alpha   90.00
_cell.angle_beta   90.00
_cell.angle_gamma   90.00
#
_symmetry.space_group_name_H-M   'P 1'
#
loop_
_entity.id
_entity.type
_entity.pdbx_description
1 polymer ?
#
loop_
_entity_poly.entity_id
_entity_poly.type
_entity_poly.pdbx_seq_one_letter_code
_entity_poly.pdbx_strand_id
1 'polypeptide(L)'
;MTPCYKSVVLVVLLLPLARAADAGIPAEELARAPAPARIATLVQGAASQGWGSAVPDLRAAALAAYETGSGYATAWYYLYRWADLLGTPYNQAIGKWIGAVEAAKVGHPNMASRYESRPGSLAAFLSPPLQLALLGNAAFSEEFFTLQSPVDNPAQVLAILQQIYAAEPALFADYQSLALAIAVVYDVPPPPHWPHGQVGAKLLPRTLPPPAPTFAYWAKLDRANFALHRLRRLPASELKFLVDAVTPFSELDWARRNVPPGLTDLAKAYDLVKYRKDRVTLNQFSWPGTDYRLASILQQGGICVDQAYFASMTGKAKGIPTILFRGAGLDGRHAWFGYLDTGERWHLDCGRFADQKFVVGLAFDPQTWGDLNDHELLFITERFRALPTYRLSVMHVNFAAEYLRDQAPDRALKAAREAVNREPRNLDAWQTLLRAQQAAAPADLRAQEAVLREAARAFQKYPDLENYFTRRLVEVLRARGETSLASFETQRLARKYQTGRVDLSIQSAGDALERSMRQDDLATQIRIYQKLLDTSGRGAAIDFYDKVVAPFVQHLADEGQIPAALQALDRARHTLRVEPGKQLDLEMKELADRLRAGRK
;
A
#
# COMPACT_ATOMS: atom_id res chain seq x y z
N MET A 1 -42.77 -22.67 -75.63
CA MET A 1 -41.60 -23.56 -75.67
C MET A 1 -40.38 -22.75 -75.25
N THR A 2 -39.88 -23.07 -74.07
CA THR A 2 -38.95 -22.29 -73.23
C THR A 2 -37.49 -22.51 -73.64
N PRO A 3 -36.61 -21.50 -73.58
CA PRO A 3 -35.18 -21.73 -73.79
C PRO A 3 -34.52 -22.22 -72.50
N CYS A 4 -33.75 -23.30 -72.64
CA CYS A 4 -33.05 -24.01 -71.59
C CYS A 4 -31.75 -23.26 -71.22
N TYR A 5 -31.72 -22.60 -70.07
CA TYR A 5 -30.48 -22.06 -69.47
C TYR A 5 -29.75 -23.18 -68.73
N LYS A 6 -28.50 -23.45 -69.13
CA LYS A 6 -27.59 -24.37 -68.44
C LYS A 6 -27.11 -23.72 -67.14
N SER A 7 -27.49 -24.30 -66.01
CA SER A 7 -26.96 -23.96 -64.68
C SER A 7 -25.50 -24.40 -64.56
N VAL A 8 -24.59 -23.45 -64.34
CA VAL A 8 -23.24 -23.73 -63.85
C VAL A 8 -23.33 -23.89 -62.33
N VAL A 9 -23.06 -25.11 -61.85
CA VAL A 9 -22.99 -25.42 -60.42
C VAL A 9 -21.66 -24.91 -59.88
N LEU A 10 -21.72 -23.88 -59.03
CA LEU A 10 -20.59 -23.40 -58.24
C LEU A 10 -20.33 -24.40 -57.11
N VAL A 11 -19.29 -25.23 -57.24
CA VAL A 11 -18.81 -26.08 -56.15
C VAL A 11 -18.11 -25.20 -55.12
N VAL A 12 -18.81 -24.86 -54.05
CA VAL A 12 -18.21 -24.25 -52.85
C VAL A 12 -17.47 -25.37 -52.11
N LEU A 13 -16.14 -25.38 -52.24
CA LEU A 13 -15.24 -26.15 -51.39
C LEU A 13 -15.35 -25.61 -49.95
N LEU A 14 -16.24 -26.23 -49.16
CA LEU A 14 -16.25 -26.12 -47.71
C LEU A 14 -14.97 -26.77 -47.18
N LEU A 15 -13.92 -25.97 -47.00
CA LEU A 15 -12.79 -26.34 -46.15
C LEU A 15 -13.34 -26.57 -44.74
N PRO A 16 -13.04 -27.71 -44.09
CA PRO A 16 -13.39 -27.88 -42.70
C PRO A 16 -12.56 -26.87 -41.91
N LEU A 17 -13.23 -25.92 -41.27
CA LEU A 17 -12.70 -25.24 -40.09
C LEU A 17 -12.46 -26.33 -39.05
N ALA A 18 -11.24 -26.88 -39.05
CA ALA A 18 -10.78 -27.71 -37.97
C ALA A 18 -10.86 -26.86 -36.70
N ARG A 19 -11.86 -27.16 -35.88
CA ARG A 19 -11.84 -26.85 -34.46
C ARG A 19 -10.54 -27.43 -33.91
N ALA A 20 -9.53 -26.61 -33.69
CA ALA A 20 -8.43 -26.95 -32.80
C ALA A 20 -9.01 -26.96 -31.38
N ALA A 21 -9.63 -28.09 -31.02
CA ALA A 21 -9.94 -28.43 -29.64
C ALA A 21 -8.71 -29.15 -29.05
N ASP A 22 -8.30 -28.73 -27.85
CA ASP A 22 -7.45 -29.45 -26.89
C ASP A 22 -6.11 -30.03 -27.36
N ALA A 23 -5.19 -29.17 -27.77
CA ALA A 23 -3.77 -29.48 -27.60
C ALA A 23 -3.19 -28.46 -26.61
N GLY A 24 -3.01 -28.88 -25.35
CA GLY A 24 -2.33 -28.09 -24.33
C GLY A 24 -0.94 -27.63 -24.79
N ILE A 25 -0.37 -26.65 -24.09
CA ILE A 25 0.94 -26.09 -24.46
C ILE A 25 1.99 -27.21 -24.42
N PRO A 26 2.69 -27.51 -25.54
CA PRO A 26 3.62 -28.62 -25.60
C PRO A 26 4.78 -28.48 -24.62
N ALA A 27 5.29 -29.61 -24.11
CA ALA A 27 6.35 -29.63 -23.10
C ALA A 27 7.63 -28.95 -23.60
N GLU A 28 7.96 -29.06 -24.89
CA GLU A 28 9.09 -28.38 -25.50
C GLU A 28 8.96 -26.85 -25.48
N GLU A 29 7.73 -26.33 -25.45
CA GLU A 29 7.49 -24.88 -25.35
C GLU A 29 7.69 -24.39 -23.91
N LEU A 30 7.41 -25.23 -22.90
CA LEU A 30 7.58 -24.89 -21.49
C LEU A 30 9.05 -24.77 -21.06
N ALA A 31 9.96 -25.34 -21.85
CA ALA A 31 11.41 -25.24 -21.68
C ALA A 31 12.00 -23.90 -22.13
N ARG A 32 11.15 -22.94 -22.54
CA ARG A 32 11.53 -21.57 -22.93
C ARG A 32 10.49 -20.56 -22.44
N ALA A 33 10.85 -19.28 -22.47
CA ALA A 33 9.88 -18.21 -22.25
C ALA A 33 8.80 -18.22 -23.36
N PRO A 34 7.56 -17.79 -23.06
CA PRO A 34 6.51 -17.67 -24.06
C PRO A 34 6.97 -16.82 -25.25
N ALA A 35 6.90 -17.38 -26.46
CA ALA A 35 7.35 -16.68 -27.66
C ALA A 35 6.39 -15.53 -28.03
N PRO A 36 6.87 -14.44 -28.67
CA PRO A 36 6.01 -13.37 -29.16
C PRO A 36 4.85 -13.87 -30.04
N ALA A 37 5.09 -14.90 -30.86
CA ALA A 37 4.04 -15.54 -31.67
C ALA A 37 2.94 -16.19 -30.82
N ARG A 38 3.30 -16.88 -29.73
CA ARG A 38 2.34 -17.46 -28.77
C ARG A 38 1.48 -16.38 -28.15
N ILE A 39 2.10 -15.29 -27.72
CA ILE A 39 1.40 -14.15 -27.12
C ILE A 39 0.44 -13.52 -28.13
N ALA A 40 0.87 -13.34 -29.38
CA ALA A 40 0.01 -12.82 -30.45
C ALA A 40 -1.21 -13.72 -30.72
N THR A 41 -1.01 -15.04 -30.78
CA THR A 41 -2.11 -16.01 -30.92
C THR A 41 -3.08 -15.95 -29.75
N LEU A 42 -2.58 -15.78 -28.52
CA LEU A 42 -3.43 -15.64 -27.33
C LEU A 42 -4.28 -14.37 -27.39
N VAL A 43 -3.68 -13.21 -27.70
CA VAL A 43 -4.40 -11.93 -27.82
C VAL A 43 -5.47 -12.01 -28.92
N GLN A 44 -5.15 -12.62 -30.07
CA GLN A 44 -6.10 -12.81 -31.16
C GLN A 44 -7.23 -13.78 -30.77
N GLY A 45 -6.91 -14.90 -30.13
CA GLY A 45 -7.90 -15.88 -29.64
C GLY A 45 -8.84 -15.26 -28.62
N ALA A 46 -8.30 -14.53 -27.65
CA ALA A 46 -9.05 -13.85 -26.60
C ALA A 46 -10.03 -12.80 -27.14
N ALA A 47 -9.75 -12.16 -28.29
CA ALA A 47 -10.68 -11.24 -28.93
C ALA A 47 -11.99 -11.92 -29.38
N SER A 48 -11.96 -13.24 -29.63
CA SER A 48 -13.12 -14.02 -30.07
C SER A 48 -13.75 -14.87 -28.97
N GLN A 49 -12.93 -15.44 -28.08
CA GLN A 49 -13.36 -16.42 -27.06
C GLN A 49 -13.36 -15.85 -25.64
N GLY A 50 -12.81 -14.65 -25.45
CA GLY A 50 -12.55 -14.06 -24.15
C GLY A 50 -11.28 -14.63 -23.50
N TRP A 51 -10.62 -13.84 -22.65
CA TRP A 51 -9.40 -14.25 -21.96
C TRP A 51 -9.60 -15.43 -21.00
N GLY A 52 -10.82 -15.60 -20.47
CA GLY A 52 -11.15 -16.70 -19.55
C GLY A 52 -10.95 -18.10 -20.15
N SER A 53 -11.04 -18.26 -21.47
CA SER A 53 -10.83 -19.58 -22.11
C SER A 53 -9.38 -20.03 -22.08
N ALA A 54 -8.42 -19.10 -22.04
CA ALA A 54 -6.98 -19.42 -22.03
C ALA A 54 -6.42 -19.71 -20.62
N VAL A 55 -7.18 -19.38 -19.56
CA VAL A 55 -6.72 -19.47 -18.17
C VAL A 55 -6.33 -20.91 -17.77
N PRO A 56 -7.14 -21.95 -18.03
CA PRO A 56 -6.81 -23.31 -17.60
C PRO A 56 -5.49 -23.83 -18.20
N ASP A 57 -5.30 -23.65 -19.51
CA ASP A 57 -4.11 -24.13 -20.23
C ASP A 57 -2.84 -23.39 -19.80
N LEU A 58 -2.92 -22.06 -19.66
CA LEU A 58 -1.79 -21.25 -19.20
C LEU A 58 -1.41 -21.57 -17.76
N ARG A 59 -2.41 -21.83 -16.90
CA ARG A 59 -2.18 -22.25 -15.52
C ARG A 59 -1.49 -23.61 -15.46
N ALA A 60 -1.96 -24.57 -16.23
CA ALA A 60 -1.36 -25.90 -16.33
C ALA A 60 0.09 -25.81 -16.84
N ALA A 61 0.34 -24.99 -17.85
CA ALA A 61 1.68 -24.71 -18.37
C ALA A 61 2.61 -24.12 -17.30
N ALA A 62 2.14 -23.14 -16.52
CA ALA A 62 2.92 -22.54 -15.45
C ALA A 62 3.29 -23.56 -14.36
N LEU A 63 2.33 -24.38 -13.93
CA LEU A 63 2.56 -25.45 -12.94
C LEU A 63 3.55 -26.50 -13.46
N ALA A 64 3.38 -26.96 -14.70
CA ALA A 64 4.30 -27.92 -15.31
C ALA A 64 5.71 -27.35 -15.46
N ALA A 65 5.86 -26.08 -15.86
CA ALA A 65 7.16 -25.39 -15.92
C ALA A 65 7.82 -25.29 -14.53
N TYR A 66 7.04 -25.06 -13.47
CA TYR A 66 7.54 -25.03 -12.10
C TYR A 66 7.98 -26.41 -11.60
N GLU A 67 7.17 -27.44 -11.84
CA GLU A 67 7.42 -28.81 -11.39
C GLU A 67 8.63 -29.45 -12.10
N THR A 68 8.86 -29.10 -13.37
CA THR A 68 10.01 -29.56 -14.15
C THR A 68 11.28 -28.73 -13.91
N GLY A 69 11.18 -27.62 -13.17
CA GLY A 69 12.30 -26.73 -12.91
C GLY A 69 12.85 -26.06 -14.18
N SER A 70 11.99 -25.71 -15.14
CA SER A 70 12.40 -25.24 -16.48
C SER A 70 13.19 -23.93 -16.49
N GLY A 71 13.20 -23.18 -15.38
CA GLY A 71 13.74 -21.83 -15.29
C GLY A 71 12.82 -20.74 -15.85
N TYR A 72 11.74 -21.11 -16.54
CA TYR A 72 10.78 -20.19 -17.17
C TYR A 72 9.40 -20.18 -16.50
N ALA A 73 9.26 -20.85 -15.35
CA ALA A 73 8.01 -20.95 -14.60
C ALA A 73 7.38 -19.57 -14.32
N THR A 74 8.18 -18.58 -13.95
CA THR A 74 7.73 -17.20 -13.69
C THR A 74 7.13 -16.54 -14.92
N ALA A 75 7.72 -16.72 -16.11
CA ALA A 75 7.22 -16.12 -17.34
C ALA A 75 5.86 -16.72 -17.75
N TRP A 76 5.73 -18.04 -17.66
CA TRP A 76 4.45 -18.73 -17.88
C TRP A 76 3.41 -18.35 -16.82
N TYR A 77 3.82 -18.23 -15.56
CA TYR A 77 2.95 -17.80 -14.47
C TYR A 77 2.36 -16.42 -14.73
N TYR A 78 3.17 -15.43 -15.12
CA TYR A 78 2.64 -14.09 -15.37
C TYR A 78 1.78 -14.01 -16.62
N LEU A 79 2.04 -14.82 -17.64
CA LEU A 79 1.13 -14.94 -18.79
C LEU A 79 -0.23 -15.51 -18.37
N TYR A 80 -0.24 -16.53 -17.50
CA TYR A 80 -1.46 -17.03 -16.86
C TYR A 80 -2.16 -15.93 -16.04
N ARG A 81 -1.43 -15.19 -15.22
CA ARG A 81 -2.01 -14.12 -14.39
C ARG A 81 -2.61 -12.98 -15.21
N TRP A 82 -2.02 -12.65 -16.36
CA TRP A 82 -2.63 -11.72 -17.31
C TRP A 82 -3.95 -12.25 -17.87
N ALA A 83 -3.99 -13.52 -18.29
CA ALA A 83 -5.22 -14.13 -18.78
C ALA A 83 -6.33 -14.15 -17.71
N ASP A 84 -5.98 -14.48 -16.46
CA ASP A 84 -6.91 -14.47 -15.32
C ASP A 84 -7.44 -13.06 -15.04
N LEU A 85 -6.55 -12.06 -14.98
CA LEU A 85 -6.93 -10.67 -14.75
C LEU A 85 -7.84 -10.15 -15.87
N LEU A 86 -7.44 -10.29 -17.13
CA LEU A 86 -8.19 -9.80 -18.29
C LEU A 86 -9.48 -10.59 -18.52
N GLY A 87 -9.52 -11.85 -18.10
CA GLY A 87 -10.71 -12.71 -18.11
C GLY A 87 -11.71 -12.41 -16.99
N THR A 88 -11.27 -11.74 -15.91
CA THR A 88 -12.13 -11.45 -14.76
C THR A 88 -13.26 -10.49 -15.15
N PRO A 89 -14.54 -10.85 -14.90
CA PRO A 89 -15.68 -9.95 -15.07
C PRO A 89 -15.53 -8.66 -14.26
N TYR A 90 -15.83 -7.50 -14.84
CA TYR A 90 -15.65 -6.20 -14.20
C TYR A 90 -16.36 -6.13 -12.83
N ASN A 91 -17.63 -6.55 -12.75
CA ASN A 91 -18.40 -6.51 -11.52
C ASN A 91 -17.80 -7.39 -10.40
N GLN A 92 -17.21 -8.53 -10.78
CA GLN A 92 -16.54 -9.40 -9.82
C GLN A 92 -15.25 -8.74 -9.31
N ALA A 93 -14.47 -8.13 -10.20
CA ALA A 93 -13.24 -7.43 -9.83
C ALA A 93 -13.52 -6.27 -8.88
N ILE A 94 -14.52 -5.43 -9.19
CA ILE A 94 -14.90 -4.30 -8.35
C ILE A 94 -15.45 -4.76 -7.00
N GLY A 95 -16.27 -5.82 -6.95
CA GLY A 95 -16.76 -6.38 -5.69
C GLY A 95 -15.63 -6.88 -4.77
N LYS A 96 -14.65 -7.60 -5.34
CA LYS A 96 -13.46 -8.05 -4.58
C LYS A 96 -12.63 -6.86 -4.07
N TRP A 97 -12.42 -5.86 -4.92
CA TRP A 97 -11.66 -4.66 -4.57
C TRP A 97 -12.34 -3.85 -3.44
N ILE A 98 -13.66 -3.64 -3.50
CA ILE A 98 -14.41 -2.97 -2.42
C ILE A 98 -14.23 -3.73 -1.10
N GLY A 99 -14.40 -5.05 -1.12
CA GLY A 99 -14.19 -5.87 0.08
C GLY A 99 -12.76 -5.78 0.64
N ALA A 100 -11.76 -5.64 -0.23
CA ALA A 100 -10.37 -5.44 0.19
C ALA A 100 -10.14 -4.05 0.80
N VAL A 101 -10.69 -2.99 0.20
CA VAL A 101 -10.63 -1.61 0.73
C VAL A 101 -11.27 -1.53 2.12
N GLU A 102 -12.43 -2.16 2.29
CA GLU A 102 -13.13 -2.25 3.57
C GLU A 102 -12.33 -3.04 4.61
N ALA A 103 -11.78 -4.19 4.22
CA ALA A 103 -10.96 -5.02 5.11
C ALA A 103 -9.67 -4.31 5.56
N ALA A 104 -9.05 -3.54 4.66
CA ALA A 104 -7.86 -2.74 4.96
C ALA A 104 -8.18 -1.43 5.70
N LYS A 105 -9.46 -1.04 5.82
CA LYS A 105 -9.92 0.22 6.41
C LYS A 105 -9.30 1.47 5.76
N VAL A 106 -9.05 1.44 4.45
CA VAL A 106 -8.46 2.56 3.68
C VAL A 106 -9.49 3.39 2.90
N GLY A 107 -10.78 3.05 3.01
CA GLY A 107 -11.85 3.84 2.41
C GLY A 107 -11.96 5.26 2.99
N HIS A 108 -12.17 6.27 2.14
CA HIS A 108 -12.22 7.67 2.59
C HIS A 108 -13.22 8.54 1.78
N PRO A 109 -13.61 9.73 2.29
CA PRO A 109 -14.70 10.54 1.71
C PRO A 109 -14.51 11.01 0.26
N ASN A 110 -13.28 11.10 -0.24
CA ASN A 110 -13.02 11.43 -1.63
C ASN A 110 -13.29 10.27 -2.61
N MET A 111 -13.41 9.02 -2.12
CA MET A 111 -13.78 7.87 -2.97
C MET A 111 -15.26 7.94 -3.33
N ALA A 112 -15.63 7.35 -4.47
CA ALA A 112 -17.04 7.24 -4.84
C ALA A 112 -17.79 6.36 -3.82
N SER A 113 -18.97 6.81 -3.40
CA SER A 113 -19.86 6.05 -2.51
C SER A 113 -20.57 4.91 -3.22
N ARG A 114 -20.59 4.91 -4.56
CA ARG A 114 -21.18 3.88 -5.41
C ARG A 114 -20.35 3.69 -6.67
N TYR A 115 -20.17 2.44 -7.07
CA TYR A 115 -19.52 2.07 -8.33
C TYR A 115 -20.56 1.43 -9.25
N GLU A 116 -20.69 1.96 -10.46
CA GLU A 116 -21.63 1.44 -11.43
C GLU A 116 -21.21 0.06 -11.93
N SER A 117 -22.19 -0.84 -12.01
CA SER A 117 -22.04 -2.14 -12.65
C SER A 117 -21.78 -1.96 -14.15
N ARG A 118 -20.86 -2.75 -14.71
CA ARG A 118 -20.58 -2.76 -16.15
C ARG A 118 -20.48 -4.20 -16.66
N PRO A 119 -21.09 -4.51 -17.81
CA PRO A 119 -20.94 -5.82 -18.43
C PRO A 119 -19.51 -6.00 -19.00
N GLY A 120 -19.12 -7.25 -19.22
CA GLY A 120 -17.81 -7.60 -19.80
C GLY A 120 -16.71 -7.81 -18.76
N SER A 121 -15.49 -8.05 -19.27
CA SER A 121 -14.30 -8.31 -18.47
C SER A 121 -13.34 -7.11 -18.44
N LEU A 122 -12.33 -7.19 -17.58
CA LEU A 122 -11.28 -6.16 -17.49
C LEU A 122 -10.47 -6.00 -18.79
N ALA A 123 -10.50 -6.98 -19.71
CA ALA A 123 -9.89 -6.85 -21.04
C ALA A 123 -10.40 -5.65 -21.83
N ALA A 124 -11.64 -5.21 -21.60
CA ALA A 124 -12.24 -4.07 -22.32
C ALA A 124 -11.50 -2.74 -22.08
N PHE A 125 -10.67 -2.65 -21.03
CA PHE A 125 -9.90 -1.45 -20.71
C PHE A 125 -8.58 -1.36 -21.49
N LEU A 126 -8.15 -2.43 -22.17
CA LEU A 126 -6.90 -2.46 -22.92
C LEU A 126 -7.12 -2.74 -24.40
N SER A 127 -6.52 -1.93 -25.25
CA SER A 127 -6.41 -2.18 -26.68
C SER A 127 -5.50 -3.37 -26.97
N PRO A 128 -5.72 -4.13 -28.08
CA PRO A 128 -4.85 -5.24 -28.44
C PRO A 128 -3.35 -4.89 -28.56
N PRO A 129 -2.95 -3.72 -29.12
CA PRO A 129 -1.54 -3.31 -29.11
C PRO A 129 -0.95 -3.18 -27.71
N LEU A 130 -1.71 -2.62 -26.77
CA LEU A 130 -1.24 -2.52 -25.39
C LEU A 130 -1.19 -3.90 -24.72
N GLN A 131 -2.17 -4.78 -24.95
CA GLN A 131 -2.10 -6.17 -24.46
C GLN A 131 -0.82 -6.86 -24.92
N LEU A 132 -0.45 -6.74 -26.20
CA LEU A 132 0.81 -7.28 -26.72
C LEU A 132 2.05 -6.66 -26.04
N ALA A 133 2.05 -5.34 -25.82
CA ALA A 133 3.15 -4.65 -25.16
C ALA A 133 3.34 -5.09 -23.70
N LEU A 134 2.25 -5.25 -22.94
CA LEU A 134 2.30 -5.67 -21.53
C LEU A 134 2.70 -7.14 -21.40
N LEU A 135 1.99 -8.04 -22.11
CA LEU A 135 2.21 -9.48 -22.00
C LEU A 135 3.55 -9.91 -22.61
N GLY A 136 4.03 -9.18 -23.63
CA GLY A 136 5.34 -9.39 -24.25
C GLY A 136 6.52 -8.96 -23.39
N ASN A 137 6.29 -8.23 -22.29
CA ASN A 137 7.34 -7.77 -21.39
C ASN A 137 7.28 -8.51 -20.05
N ALA A 138 8.18 -9.48 -19.88
CA ALA A 138 8.28 -10.28 -18.65
C ALA A 138 8.66 -9.43 -17.43
N ALA A 139 9.54 -8.44 -17.58
CA ALA A 139 9.96 -7.57 -16.48
C ALA A 139 8.81 -6.66 -16.00
N PHE A 140 8.06 -6.09 -16.96
CA PHE A 140 6.85 -5.33 -16.62
C PHE A 140 5.80 -6.21 -15.95
N SER A 141 5.57 -7.42 -16.46
CA SER A 141 4.60 -8.34 -15.87
C SER A 141 4.98 -8.74 -14.44
N GLU A 142 6.27 -9.02 -14.20
CA GLU A 142 6.80 -9.27 -12.86
C GLU A 142 6.55 -8.09 -11.92
N GLU A 143 6.91 -6.88 -12.35
CA GLU A 143 6.73 -5.67 -11.57
C GLU A 143 5.25 -5.38 -11.30
N PHE A 144 4.38 -5.48 -12.32
CA PHE A 144 2.93 -5.28 -12.22
C PHE A 144 2.31 -6.19 -11.15
N PHE A 145 2.54 -7.51 -11.24
CA PHE A 145 1.92 -8.46 -10.33
C PHE A 145 2.57 -8.55 -8.95
N THR A 146 3.79 -8.03 -8.80
CA THR A 146 4.46 -7.92 -7.49
C THR A 146 4.08 -6.63 -6.78
N LEU A 147 3.84 -5.53 -7.51
CA LEU A 147 3.46 -4.25 -6.94
C LEU A 147 1.97 -4.19 -6.59
N GLN A 148 1.11 -4.81 -7.40
CA GLN A 148 -0.34 -4.68 -7.26
C GLN A 148 -0.82 -5.16 -5.88
N SER A 149 -1.51 -4.26 -5.19
CA SER A 149 -2.15 -4.49 -3.90
C SER A 149 -3.62 -4.89 -4.10
N PRO A 150 -4.22 -5.68 -3.19
CA PRO A 150 -5.66 -5.94 -3.20
C PRO A 150 -6.54 -4.68 -3.16
N VAL A 151 -6.00 -3.55 -2.69
CA VAL A 151 -6.73 -2.26 -2.60
C VAL A 151 -6.51 -1.37 -3.83
N ASP A 152 -5.73 -1.79 -4.82
CA ASP A 152 -5.64 -1.09 -6.10
C ASP A 152 -6.87 -1.43 -6.95
N ASN A 153 -7.55 -0.45 -7.51
CA ASN A 153 -8.69 -0.65 -8.38
C ASN A 153 -8.22 -1.19 -9.74
N PRO A 154 -8.41 -2.49 -10.04
CA PRO A 154 -7.80 -3.10 -11.22
C PRO A 154 -8.35 -2.52 -12.53
N ALA A 155 -9.61 -2.08 -12.56
CA ALA A 155 -10.18 -1.46 -13.75
C ALA A 155 -9.57 -0.09 -14.02
N GLN A 156 -9.37 0.73 -12.98
CA GLN A 156 -8.77 2.05 -13.13
C GLN A 156 -7.28 1.98 -13.45
N VAL A 157 -6.52 1.07 -12.81
CA VAL A 157 -5.12 0.82 -13.14
C VAL A 157 -4.96 0.53 -14.64
N LEU A 158 -5.76 -0.40 -15.19
CA LEU A 158 -5.71 -0.76 -16.61
C LEU A 158 -6.15 0.42 -17.51
N ALA A 159 -7.20 1.15 -17.11
CA ALA A 159 -7.66 2.33 -17.84
C ALA A 159 -6.58 3.42 -17.92
N ILE A 160 -5.85 3.66 -16.83
CA ILE A 160 -4.78 4.65 -16.76
C ILE A 160 -3.59 4.23 -17.62
N LEU A 161 -3.17 2.97 -17.55
CA LEU A 161 -2.13 2.43 -18.44
C LEU A 161 -2.51 2.62 -19.92
N GLN A 162 -3.78 2.37 -20.26
CA GLN A 162 -4.30 2.60 -21.61
C GLN A 162 -4.30 4.08 -22.00
N GLN A 163 -4.67 4.99 -21.09
CA GLN A 163 -4.62 6.43 -21.36
C GLN A 163 -3.19 6.90 -21.62
N ILE A 164 -2.23 6.46 -20.80
CA ILE A 164 -0.81 6.82 -20.95
C ILE A 164 -0.26 6.29 -22.26
N TYR A 165 -0.49 5.00 -22.55
CA TYR A 165 -0.01 4.36 -23.78
C TYR A 165 -0.60 5.01 -25.04
N ALA A 166 -1.88 5.34 -25.03
CA ALA A 166 -2.53 6.00 -26.18
C ALA A 166 -1.96 7.41 -26.44
N ALA A 167 -1.61 8.15 -25.39
CA ALA A 167 -1.09 9.50 -25.51
C ALA A 167 0.41 9.53 -25.89
N GLU A 168 1.22 8.64 -25.30
CA GLU A 168 2.68 8.68 -25.40
C GLU A 168 3.28 7.28 -25.63
N PRO A 169 2.92 6.55 -26.70
CA PRO A 169 3.29 5.14 -26.89
C PRO A 169 4.80 4.91 -26.97
N ALA A 170 5.54 5.86 -27.55
CA ALA A 170 7.01 5.78 -27.65
C ALA A 170 7.68 5.96 -26.28
N LEU A 171 7.22 6.91 -25.46
CA LEU A 171 7.77 7.10 -24.11
C LEU A 171 7.33 5.97 -23.17
N PHE A 172 6.13 5.40 -23.37
CA PHE A 172 5.65 4.28 -22.57
C PHE A 172 6.67 3.15 -22.55
N ALA A 173 7.22 2.76 -23.71
CA ALA A 173 8.19 1.68 -23.83
C ALA A 173 9.44 1.87 -22.95
N ASP A 174 9.92 3.12 -22.80
CA ASP A 174 11.13 3.47 -22.04
C ASP A 174 10.87 3.73 -20.55
N TYR A 175 9.62 4.06 -20.17
CA TYR A 175 9.25 4.54 -18.84
C TYR A 175 8.11 3.72 -18.22
N GLN A 176 8.07 2.41 -18.46
CA GLN A 176 6.95 1.55 -18.06
C GLN A 176 6.72 1.54 -16.54
N SER A 177 7.79 1.53 -15.73
CA SER A 177 7.69 1.61 -14.26
C SER A 177 7.10 2.94 -13.78
N LEU A 178 7.36 4.05 -14.50
CA LEU A 178 6.71 5.34 -14.23
C LEU A 178 5.23 5.30 -14.57
N ALA A 179 4.86 4.69 -15.71
CA ALA A 179 3.46 4.52 -16.09
C ALA A 179 2.71 3.67 -15.06
N LEU A 180 3.34 2.59 -14.58
CA LEU A 180 2.77 1.72 -13.54
C LEU A 180 2.61 2.45 -12.20
N ALA A 181 3.63 3.21 -11.76
CA ALA A 181 3.54 4.01 -10.54
C ALA A 181 2.38 5.00 -10.59
N ILE A 182 2.18 5.69 -11.72
CA ILE A 182 1.03 6.58 -11.90
C ILE A 182 -0.27 5.77 -11.85
N ALA A 183 -0.34 4.64 -12.54
CA ALA A 183 -1.54 3.82 -12.61
C ALA A 183 -2.03 3.34 -11.23
N VAL A 184 -1.12 2.95 -10.32
CA VAL A 184 -1.48 2.48 -8.98
C VAL A 184 -1.62 3.58 -7.92
N VAL A 185 -1.21 4.82 -8.22
CA VAL A 185 -1.42 5.97 -7.31
C VAL A 185 -2.70 6.74 -7.69
N TYR A 186 -3.09 6.71 -8.97
CA TYR A 186 -4.17 7.53 -9.54
C TYR A 186 -5.47 6.74 -9.73
N ASP A 187 -5.48 5.44 -9.41
CA ASP A 187 -6.63 4.55 -9.53
C ASP A 187 -7.79 4.98 -8.60
N VAL A 188 -7.46 5.65 -7.49
CA VAL A 188 -8.39 6.33 -6.58
C VAL A 188 -7.90 7.75 -6.25
N PRO A 189 -8.80 8.70 -5.95
CA PRO A 189 -8.39 10.04 -5.54
C PRO A 189 -7.72 10.01 -4.15
N PRO A 190 -6.82 10.95 -3.83
CA PRO A 190 -6.18 11.01 -2.52
C PRO A 190 -7.19 11.41 -1.42
N PRO A 191 -6.91 11.10 -0.14
CA PRO A 191 -7.82 11.40 0.96
C PRO A 191 -7.89 12.91 1.27
N PRO A 192 -8.96 13.38 1.95
CA PRO A 192 -9.19 14.81 2.22
C PRO A 192 -8.09 15.50 3.05
N HIS A 193 -7.20 14.73 3.67
CA HIS A 193 -6.14 15.21 4.55
C HIS A 193 -4.74 14.93 3.97
N TRP A 194 -4.63 14.41 2.75
CA TRP A 194 -3.37 14.38 1.99
C TRP A 194 -3.03 15.78 1.48
N PRO A 195 -1.78 16.24 1.46
CA PRO A 195 -0.62 15.67 2.14
C PRO A 195 -0.64 15.93 3.66
N HIS A 196 -1.39 16.94 4.11
CA HIS A 196 -1.68 17.18 5.52
C HIS A 196 -3.00 17.94 5.71
N GLY A 197 -3.52 17.95 6.94
CA GLY A 197 -4.81 18.54 7.30
C GLY A 197 -4.78 20.03 7.67
N GLN A 198 -3.62 20.67 7.74
CA GLN A 198 -3.46 22.05 8.25
C GLN A 198 -3.68 23.14 7.18
N VAL A 199 -4.26 22.78 6.03
CA VAL A 199 -4.56 23.72 4.92
C VAL A 199 -5.96 23.41 4.39
N GLY A 200 -6.80 24.44 4.28
CA GLY A 200 -8.16 24.30 3.74
C GLY A 200 -8.16 23.86 2.27
N ALA A 201 -9.14 23.05 1.87
CA ALA A 201 -9.26 22.51 0.50
C ALA A 201 -9.32 23.58 -0.60
N LYS A 202 -9.79 24.80 -0.28
CA LYS A 202 -9.78 25.92 -1.23
C LYS A 202 -8.36 26.35 -1.64
N LEU A 203 -7.40 26.29 -0.70
CA LEU A 203 -6.01 26.70 -0.96
C LEU A 203 -5.16 25.54 -1.48
N LEU A 204 -5.50 24.31 -1.07
CA LEU A 204 -4.89 23.08 -1.54
C LEU A 204 -6.00 22.09 -1.94
N PRO A 205 -6.40 22.06 -3.22
CA PRO A 205 -7.53 21.25 -3.70
C PRO A 205 -7.36 19.73 -3.59
N ARG A 206 -6.13 19.25 -3.39
CA ARG A 206 -5.81 17.80 -3.27
C ARG A 206 -6.24 16.99 -4.49
N THR A 207 -6.18 17.60 -5.66
CA THR A 207 -6.47 16.94 -6.93
C THR A 207 -5.15 16.58 -7.59
N LEU A 208 -4.98 15.30 -7.93
CA LEU A 208 -3.86 14.88 -8.77
C LEU A 208 -4.06 15.43 -10.20
N PRO A 209 -2.99 15.87 -10.89
CA PRO A 209 -3.08 16.23 -12.31
C PRO A 209 -3.55 15.03 -13.15
N PRO A 210 -3.97 15.20 -14.41
CA PRO A 210 -4.36 14.05 -15.24
C PRO A 210 -3.19 13.06 -15.46
N PRO A 211 -3.43 11.73 -15.57
CA PRO A 211 -2.38 10.71 -15.62
C PRO A 211 -1.40 10.85 -16.81
N ALA A 212 -1.93 10.96 -18.04
CA ALA A 212 -1.09 11.04 -19.25
C ALA A 212 -0.19 12.30 -19.29
N PRO A 213 -0.70 13.51 -18.97
CA PRO A 213 0.14 14.69 -18.77
C PRO A 213 1.19 14.51 -17.66
N THR A 214 0.85 13.86 -16.55
CA THR A 214 1.80 13.58 -15.45
C THR A 214 2.94 12.70 -15.93
N PHE A 215 2.61 11.60 -16.63
CA PHE A 215 3.59 10.71 -17.23
C PHE A 215 4.52 11.45 -18.19
N ALA A 216 3.94 12.23 -19.11
CA ALA A 216 4.69 12.99 -20.08
C ALA A 216 5.63 14.00 -19.41
N TYR A 217 5.19 14.67 -18.33
CA TYR A 217 5.99 15.66 -17.62
C TYR A 217 7.29 15.06 -17.06
N TRP A 218 7.21 13.98 -16.29
CA TRP A 218 8.39 13.32 -15.70
C TRP A 218 9.24 12.56 -16.71
N ALA A 219 8.64 11.86 -17.67
CA ALA A 219 9.39 11.18 -18.72
C ALA A 219 10.21 12.18 -19.56
N LYS A 220 9.62 13.32 -19.94
CA LYS A 220 10.31 14.37 -20.70
C LYS A 220 11.37 15.09 -19.85
N LEU A 221 11.12 15.29 -18.55
CA LEU A 221 12.10 15.86 -17.63
C LEU A 221 13.36 14.98 -17.53
N ASP A 222 13.19 13.67 -17.33
CA ASP A 222 14.31 12.72 -17.26
C ASP A 222 15.05 12.60 -18.60
N ARG A 223 14.31 12.51 -19.70
CA ARG A 223 14.88 12.43 -21.05
C ARG A 223 15.69 13.69 -21.41
N ALA A 224 15.29 14.85 -20.92
CA ALA A 224 16.02 16.11 -21.06
C ALA A 224 17.17 16.28 -20.04
N ASN A 225 17.43 15.28 -19.19
CA ASN A 225 18.41 15.32 -18.10
C ASN A 225 18.17 16.42 -17.06
N PHE A 226 16.91 16.82 -16.85
CA PHE A 226 16.53 17.78 -15.81
C PHE A 226 16.10 17.11 -14.50
N ALA A 227 15.85 15.79 -14.51
CA ALA A 227 15.68 14.99 -13.31
C ALA A 227 17.05 14.62 -12.70
N LEU A 228 17.14 14.63 -11.38
CA LEU A 228 18.36 14.30 -10.64
C LEU A 228 18.53 12.79 -10.42
N HIS A 229 17.43 12.03 -10.47
CA HIS A 229 17.47 10.57 -10.60
C HIS A 229 17.19 10.14 -12.03
N ARG A 230 17.69 8.95 -12.38
CA ARG A 230 17.38 8.28 -13.66
C ARG A 230 16.04 7.58 -13.55
N LEU A 231 14.94 8.28 -13.85
CA LEU A 231 13.59 7.78 -13.59
C LEU A 231 13.30 6.45 -14.30
N ARG A 232 13.83 6.25 -15.51
CA ARG A 232 13.73 4.96 -16.26
C ARG A 232 14.40 3.76 -15.58
N ARG A 233 15.19 3.96 -14.53
CA ARG A 233 15.89 2.89 -13.78
C ARG A 233 15.28 2.62 -12.41
N LEU A 234 14.43 3.54 -11.93
CA LEU A 234 13.76 3.37 -10.64
C LEU A 234 12.54 2.46 -10.82
N PRO A 235 12.30 1.52 -9.89
CA PRO A 235 11.10 0.71 -9.92
C PRO A 235 9.86 1.55 -9.56
N ALA A 236 8.70 1.08 -9.98
CA ALA A 236 7.40 1.67 -9.70
C ALA A 236 7.14 1.77 -8.19
N SER A 237 7.66 0.84 -7.40
CA SER A 237 7.59 0.85 -5.92
C SER A 237 8.30 2.05 -5.27
N GLU A 238 9.25 2.68 -5.96
CA GLU A 238 9.90 3.92 -5.52
C GLU A 238 9.30 5.14 -6.21
N LEU A 239 8.97 5.03 -7.50
CA LEU A 239 8.36 6.10 -8.28
C LEU A 239 6.96 6.50 -7.79
N LYS A 240 6.26 5.64 -7.05
CA LYS A 240 4.98 6.01 -6.41
C LYS A 240 5.11 7.21 -5.46
N PHE A 241 6.28 7.38 -4.82
CA PHE A 241 6.60 8.53 -3.95
C PHE A 241 7.08 9.77 -4.71
N LEU A 242 7.13 9.71 -6.04
CA LEU A 242 7.40 10.85 -6.92
C LEU A 242 6.11 11.40 -7.52
N VAL A 243 5.15 10.54 -7.88
CA VAL A 243 4.00 10.89 -8.72
C VAL A 243 2.78 11.34 -7.94
N ASP A 244 2.76 11.18 -6.63
CA ASP A 244 1.71 11.60 -5.69
C ASP A 244 1.65 13.11 -5.42
N ALA A 245 2.20 13.91 -6.33
CA ALA A 245 2.24 15.37 -6.25
C ALA A 245 0.91 15.99 -6.72
N VAL A 246 0.24 16.71 -5.82
CA VAL A 246 -0.94 17.55 -6.14
C VAL A 246 -0.55 18.96 -6.62
N THR A 247 0.74 19.27 -6.62
CA THR A 247 1.29 20.57 -7.04
C THR A 247 1.23 20.71 -8.56
N PRO A 248 0.72 21.83 -9.11
CA PRO A 248 0.70 22.08 -10.55
C PRO A 248 2.10 22.04 -11.18
N PHE A 249 2.20 21.58 -12.44
CA PHE A 249 3.50 21.47 -13.14
C PHE A 249 4.25 22.80 -13.24
N SER A 250 3.56 23.93 -13.40
CA SER A 250 4.18 25.26 -13.45
C SER A 250 4.90 25.61 -12.14
N GLU A 251 4.38 25.14 -11.02
CA GLU A 251 4.93 25.38 -9.70
C GLU A 251 6.05 24.38 -9.36
N LEU A 252 5.96 23.14 -9.82
CA LEU A 252 7.08 22.20 -9.81
C LEU A 252 8.26 22.73 -10.65
N ASP A 253 7.98 23.28 -11.84
CA ASP A 253 9.00 23.93 -12.65
C ASP A 253 9.62 25.15 -11.96
N TRP A 254 8.81 25.95 -11.25
CA TRP A 254 9.33 27.04 -10.43
C TRP A 254 10.27 26.49 -9.35
N ALA A 255 9.86 25.46 -8.60
CA ALA A 255 10.67 24.91 -7.52
C ALA A 255 12.00 24.33 -8.03
N ARG A 256 11.97 23.59 -9.13
CA ARG A 256 13.16 23.03 -9.77
C ARG A 256 14.19 24.10 -10.12
N ARG A 257 13.74 25.26 -10.62
CA ARG A 257 14.60 26.37 -11.09
C ARG A 257 15.06 27.30 -9.97
N ASN A 258 14.24 27.50 -8.94
CA ASN A 258 14.46 28.55 -7.94
C ASN A 258 14.94 28.03 -6.58
N VAL A 259 14.76 26.74 -6.29
CA VAL A 259 15.15 26.16 -5.00
C VAL A 259 16.52 25.49 -5.14
N PRO A 260 17.59 26.00 -4.49
CA PRO A 260 18.96 25.56 -4.76
C PRO A 260 19.32 24.12 -4.37
N PRO A 261 18.90 23.58 -3.19
CA PRO A 261 19.28 22.24 -2.75
C PRO A 261 19.09 21.17 -3.84
N GLY A 262 20.13 20.35 -4.01
CA GLY A 262 20.20 19.28 -4.97
C GLY A 262 20.03 17.92 -4.31
N LEU A 263 20.34 16.84 -5.04
CA LEU A 263 20.16 15.48 -4.55
C LEU A 263 21.09 15.14 -3.35
N THR A 264 22.27 15.74 -3.27
CA THR A 264 23.26 15.50 -2.19
C THR A 264 22.91 16.20 -0.88
N ASP A 265 22.12 17.26 -0.92
CA ASP A 265 21.83 18.10 0.25
C ASP A 265 20.37 18.53 0.34
N LEU A 266 19.46 17.72 -0.23
CA LEU A 266 18.03 18.00 -0.28
C LEU A 266 17.43 18.26 1.11
N ALA A 267 18.00 17.64 2.15
CA ALA A 267 17.62 17.88 3.56
C ALA A 267 17.59 19.38 3.91
N LYS A 268 18.50 20.19 3.36
CA LYS A 268 18.55 21.65 3.59
C LYS A 268 17.34 22.41 3.06
N ALA A 269 16.55 21.82 2.16
CA ALA A 269 15.33 22.44 1.65
C ALA A 269 14.29 22.68 2.77
N TYR A 270 14.32 21.86 3.83
CA TYR A 270 13.46 22.03 5.00
C TYR A 270 13.72 23.38 5.71
N ASP A 271 15.00 23.73 5.88
CA ASP A 271 15.43 24.92 6.61
C ASP A 271 15.32 26.22 5.80
N LEU A 272 15.07 26.13 4.49
CA LEU A 272 14.83 27.31 3.64
C LEU A 272 13.54 28.05 4.02
N VAL A 273 12.54 27.31 4.50
CA VAL A 273 11.28 27.88 4.97
C VAL A 273 11.47 28.34 6.41
N LYS A 274 11.43 29.66 6.63
CA LYS A 274 11.59 30.25 7.97
C LYS A 274 10.50 29.74 8.93
N TYR A 275 10.93 29.19 10.07
CA TYR A 275 9.99 28.70 11.08
C TYR A 275 9.23 29.84 11.76
N ARG A 276 7.89 29.78 11.70
CA ARG A 276 6.96 30.76 12.28
C ARG A 276 6.59 30.40 13.71
N LYS A 277 7.48 30.73 14.67
CA LYS A 277 7.24 30.52 16.11
C LYS A 277 5.98 31.24 16.61
N ASP A 278 5.67 32.41 16.05
CA ASP A 278 4.48 33.18 16.34
C ASP A 278 3.19 32.38 16.11
N ARG A 279 3.13 31.59 15.02
CA ARG A 279 1.98 30.71 14.75
C ARG A 279 1.79 29.66 15.82
N VAL A 280 2.88 29.07 16.30
CA VAL A 280 2.84 28.05 17.37
C VAL A 280 2.40 28.69 18.69
N THR A 281 2.97 29.83 19.06
CA THR A 281 2.61 30.55 20.30
C THR A 281 1.14 31.00 20.32
N LEU A 282 0.59 31.37 19.16
CA LEU A 282 -0.80 31.79 19.01
C LEU A 282 -1.78 30.63 18.74
N ASN A 283 -1.31 29.36 18.75
CA ASN A 283 -2.08 28.18 18.36
C ASN A 283 -2.71 28.29 16.95
N GLN A 284 -2.07 29.03 16.04
CA GLN A 284 -2.49 29.19 14.65
C GLN A 284 -1.88 28.08 13.76
N PHE A 285 -2.34 26.87 14.00
CA PHE A 285 -1.85 25.66 13.31
C PHE A 285 -2.28 25.58 11.84
N SER A 286 -3.47 26.08 11.50
CA SER A 286 -3.92 26.18 10.12
C SER A 286 -3.17 27.29 9.36
N TRP A 287 -2.91 27.07 8.07
CA TRP A 287 -2.24 28.05 7.22
C TRP A 287 -3.03 29.37 7.16
N PRO A 288 -2.43 30.52 7.52
CA PRO A 288 -3.13 31.79 7.58
C PRO A 288 -3.08 32.59 6.27
N GLY A 289 -2.24 32.19 5.31
CA GLY A 289 -2.04 32.91 4.06
C GLY A 289 -3.21 32.75 3.10
N THR A 290 -3.27 33.63 2.09
CA THR A 290 -4.32 33.66 1.07
C THR A 290 -4.10 32.67 -0.08
N ASP A 291 -2.89 32.12 -0.21
CA ASP A 291 -2.53 31.02 -1.11
C ASP A 291 -1.49 30.10 -0.45
N TYR A 292 -1.38 28.87 -0.95
CA TYR A 292 -0.50 27.83 -0.40
C TYR A 292 0.52 27.32 -1.44
N ARG A 293 1.08 28.23 -2.25
CA ARG A 293 2.10 27.90 -3.23
C ARG A 293 3.49 27.76 -2.57
N LEU A 294 4.37 26.95 -3.12
CA LEU A 294 5.76 26.76 -2.71
C LEU A 294 6.52 28.09 -2.62
N ALA A 295 6.30 29.00 -3.59
CA ALA A 295 6.87 30.35 -3.55
C ALA A 295 6.37 31.16 -2.34
N SER A 296 5.08 31.05 -2.03
CA SER A 296 4.46 31.73 -0.88
C SER A 296 4.92 31.14 0.44
N ILE A 297 5.04 29.82 0.54
CA ILE A 297 5.57 29.12 1.72
C ILE A 297 7.02 29.57 1.98
N LEU A 298 7.86 29.60 0.93
CA LEU A 298 9.24 30.06 1.03
C LEU A 298 9.32 31.52 1.50
N GLN A 299 8.47 32.40 0.97
CA GLN A 299 8.48 33.82 1.30
C GLN A 299 7.93 34.13 2.71
N GLN A 300 6.79 33.53 3.06
CA GLN A 300 6.03 33.87 4.27
C GLN A 300 6.52 33.10 5.51
N GLY A 301 7.25 32.01 5.29
CA GLY A 301 7.60 31.04 6.32
C GLY A 301 6.40 30.17 6.70
N GLY A 302 6.65 29.17 7.54
CA GLY A 302 5.63 28.22 7.98
C GLY A 302 6.02 27.49 9.25
N ILE A 303 5.20 26.52 9.66
CA ILE A 303 5.55 25.58 10.74
C ILE A 303 6.06 24.27 10.13
N CYS A 304 6.37 23.27 10.95
CA CYS A 304 7.01 22.02 10.53
C CYS A 304 6.33 21.32 9.34
N VAL A 305 4.99 21.35 9.27
CA VAL A 305 4.25 20.75 8.14
C VAL A 305 4.50 21.47 6.81
N ASP A 306 4.62 22.79 6.85
CA ASP A 306 4.82 23.61 5.67
C ASP A 306 6.25 23.44 5.15
N GLN A 307 7.22 23.33 6.06
CA GLN A 307 8.62 23.00 5.75
C GLN A 307 8.73 21.60 5.10
N ALA A 308 8.06 20.59 5.69
CA ALA A 308 8.04 19.24 5.16
C ALA A 308 7.40 19.15 3.78
N TYR A 309 6.24 19.80 3.59
CA TYR A 309 5.56 19.87 2.29
C TYR A 309 6.43 20.56 1.23
N PHE A 310 7.01 21.72 1.57
CA PHE A 310 7.88 22.47 0.67
C PHE A 310 9.10 21.65 0.22
N ALA A 311 9.78 21.00 1.17
CA ALA A 311 10.95 20.18 0.88
C ALA A 311 10.59 18.94 0.05
N SER A 312 9.48 18.27 0.37
CA SER A 312 8.99 17.11 -0.38
C SER A 312 8.69 17.48 -1.83
N MET A 313 7.89 18.53 -2.06
CA MET A 313 7.54 18.95 -3.42
C MET A 313 8.75 19.48 -4.19
N THR A 314 9.72 20.10 -3.52
CA THR A 314 11.00 20.49 -4.12
C THR A 314 11.78 19.27 -4.61
N GLY A 315 11.83 18.18 -3.83
CA GLY A 315 12.45 16.94 -4.25
C GLY A 315 11.76 16.37 -5.49
N LYS A 316 10.43 16.25 -5.44
CA LYS A 316 9.63 15.74 -6.57
C LYS A 316 9.80 16.58 -7.83
N ALA A 317 9.84 17.92 -7.70
CA ALA A 317 10.13 18.86 -8.78
C ALA A 317 11.45 18.57 -9.51
N LYS A 318 12.41 17.96 -8.83
CA LYS A 318 13.72 17.59 -9.35
C LYS A 318 13.81 16.10 -9.73
N GLY A 319 12.69 15.38 -9.76
CA GLY A 319 12.65 13.94 -10.03
C GLY A 319 13.18 13.08 -8.89
N ILE A 320 13.12 13.55 -7.63
CA ILE A 320 13.56 12.79 -6.46
C ILE A 320 12.32 12.26 -5.73
N PRO A 321 12.17 10.93 -5.54
CA PRO A 321 11.14 10.37 -4.65
C PRO A 321 11.27 10.91 -3.22
N THR A 322 10.16 11.36 -2.63
CA THR A 322 10.15 11.91 -1.27
C THR A 322 8.93 11.43 -0.47
N ILE A 323 9.10 11.25 0.83
CA ILE A 323 8.05 10.84 1.76
C ILE A 323 7.82 11.95 2.78
N LEU A 324 6.57 12.35 2.98
CA LEU A 324 6.20 13.28 4.05
C LEU A 324 5.77 12.50 5.28
N PHE A 325 6.40 12.81 6.41
CA PHE A 325 6.11 12.19 7.70
C PHE A 325 5.38 13.14 8.63
N ARG A 326 4.55 12.55 9.49
CA ARG A 326 3.81 13.22 10.57
C ARG A 326 3.95 12.36 11.82
N GLY A 327 4.15 12.97 12.96
CA GLY A 327 4.29 12.24 14.22
C GLY A 327 3.81 13.06 15.40
N ALA A 328 3.61 12.38 16.53
CA ALA A 328 3.30 13.00 17.80
C ALA A 328 4.39 12.62 18.82
N GLY A 329 4.83 13.60 19.60
CA GLY A 329 5.78 13.42 20.70
C GLY A 329 5.23 13.98 22.00
N LEU A 330 6.09 14.05 23.01
CA LEU A 330 5.75 14.63 24.31
C LEU A 330 5.45 16.14 24.20
N ASP A 331 6.14 16.84 23.30
CA ASP A 331 6.07 18.30 23.15
C ASP A 331 5.06 18.79 22.09
N GLY A 332 4.37 17.88 21.39
CA GLY A 332 3.39 18.21 20.35
C GLY A 332 3.48 17.36 19.09
N ARG A 333 2.68 17.70 18.09
CA ARG A 333 2.75 17.10 16.75
C ARG A 333 3.85 17.74 15.91
N HIS A 334 4.54 16.94 15.11
CA HIS A 334 5.64 17.36 14.23
C HIS A 334 5.52 16.75 12.84
N ALA A 335 6.15 17.39 11.86
CA ALA A 335 6.24 16.89 10.50
C ALA A 335 7.64 17.11 9.93
N TRP A 336 8.11 16.11 9.19
CA TRP A 336 9.42 16.10 8.55
C TRP A 336 9.31 15.37 7.22
N PHE A 337 10.41 15.22 6.49
CA PHE A 337 10.38 14.49 5.23
C PHE A 337 11.56 13.54 5.09
N GLY A 338 11.45 12.64 4.13
CA GLY A 338 12.52 11.76 3.68
C GLY A 338 12.67 11.78 2.17
N TYR A 339 13.82 11.33 1.68
CA TYR A 339 14.11 11.28 0.25
C TYR A 339 15.09 10.14 -0.10
N LEU A 340 15.08 9.74 -1.36
CA LEU A 340 16.02 8.77 -1.93
C LEU A 340 17.28 9.49 -2.41
N ASP A 341 18.45 9.22 -1.80
CA ASP A 341 19.71 9.88 -2.14
C ASP A 341 20.40 9.36 -3.41
N THR A 342 21.57 9.93 -3.74
CA THR A 342 22.41 9.49 -4.89
C THR A 342 22.87 8.05 -4.82
N GLY A 343 23.00 7.49 -3.60
CA GLY A 343 23.34 6.10 -3.36
C GLY A 343 22.12 5.19 -3.38
N GLU A 344 20.95 5.73 -3.75
CA GLU A 344 19.72 4.98 -3.82
C GLU A 344 19.33 4.43 -2.43
N ARG A 345 19.65 5.22 -1.39
CA ARG A 345 19.32 4.98 0.02
C ARG A 345 18.33 6.02 0.53
N TRP A 346 17.37 5.54 1.31
CA TRP A 346 16.37 6.40 1.92
C TRP A 346 16.91 7.09 3.18
N HIS A 347 16.84 8.42 3.19
CA HIS A 347 16.97 9.24 4.40
C HIS A 347 15.57 9.56 4.89
N LEU A 348 15.20 9.18 6.12
CA LEU A 348 13.81 9.23 6.60
C LEU A 348 13.56 10.24 7.73
N ASP A 349 14.57 11.02 8.11
CA ASP A 349 14.59 11.86 9.31
C ASP A 349 14.98 13.32 9.03
N CYS A 350 14.88 13.78 7.78
CA CYS A 350 15.27 15.13 7.40
C CYS A 350 14.30 16.17 7.98
N GLY A 351 14.78 16.97 8.94
CA GLY A 351 13.96 17.88 9.73
C GLY A 351 13.37 17.26 11.00
N ARG A 352 13.77 16.03 11.37
CA ARG A 352 13.42 15.39 12.64
C ARG A 352 14.45 15.75 13.70
N PHE A 353 14.05 16.52 14.72
CA PHE A 353 14.95 16.88 15.81
C PHE A 353 15.10 15.71 16.81
N ALA A 354 16.36 15.34 17.11
CA ALA A 354 16.70 14.17 17.92
C ALA A 354 16.32 14.30 19.41
N ASP A 355 16.18 15.53 19.90
CA ASP A 355 15.82 15.89 21.28
C ASP A 355 14.33 15.64 21.61
N GLN A 356 13.46 15.57 20.61
CA GLN A 356 12.00 15.47 20.77
C GLN A 356 11.47 14.04 21.01
N LYS A 357 12.36 13.03 21.06
CA LYS A 357 12.04 11.63 21.43
C LYS A 357 10.77 11.06 20.79
N PHE A 358 10.51 11.37 19.52
CA PHE A 358 9.33 10.85 18.81
C PHE A 358 9.37 9.34 18.74
N VAL A 359 8.29 8.69 19.22
CA VAL A 359 8.20 7.23 19.31
C VAL A 359 8.07 6.60 17.92
N VAL A 360 7.26 7.19 17.01
CA VAL A 360 7.03 6.73 15.61
C VAL A 360 6.63 7.90 14.70
N GLY A 361 6.97 7.82 13.40
CA GLY A 361 6.43 8.71 12.36
C GLY A 361 5.54 7.94 11.40
N LEU A 362 4.36 8.50 11.10
CA LEU A 362 3.42 8.01 10.11
C LEU A 362 3.62 8.74 8.79
N ALA A 363 3.59 8.01 7.69
CA ALA A 363 3.55 8.54 6.34
C ALA A 363 2.44 7.84 5.56
N PHE A 364 1.88 8.49 4.55
CA PHE A 364 0.99 7.77 3.63
C PHE A 364 1.80 6.89 2.70
N ASP A 365 1.23 5.74 2.35
CA ASP A 365 1.56 5.03 1.13
C ASP A 365 0.73 5.64 -0.01
N PRO A 366 1.33 6.31 -1.01
CA PRO A 366 0.58 6.88 -2.13
C PRO A 366 -0.23 5.89 -2.96
N GLN A 367 0.11 4.61 -2.92
CA GLN A 367 -0.60 3.57 -3.66
C GLN A 367 -1.91 3.18 -2.95
N THR A 368 -1.88 3.06 -1.62
CA THR A 368 -3.05 2.60 -0.85
C THR A 368 -3.82 3.73 -0.16
N TRP A 369 -3.19 4.90 -0.07
CA TRP A 369 -3.59 6.04 0.76
C TRP A 369 -3.83 5.73 2.25
N GLY A 370 -3.38 4.56 2.71
CA GLY A 370 -3.27 4.21 4.12
C GLY A 370 -1.94 4.64 4.71
N ASP A 371 -1.76 4.45 6.01
CA ASP A 371 -0.48 4.68 6.68
C ASP A 371 0.54 3.59 6.32
N LEU A 372 1.77 3.99 6.02
CA LEU A 372 2.92 3.11 5.96
C LEU A 372 3.28 2.66 7.37
N ASN A 373 3.27 1.34 7.57
CA ASN A 373 3.75 0.73 8.80
C ASN A 373 5.29 0.79 8.88
N ASP A 374 5.83 0.72 10.09
CA ASP A 374 7.27 0.81 10.34
C ASP A 374 8.07 -0.26 9.60
N HIS A 375 7.58 -1.51 9.56
CA HIS A 375 8.25 -2.56 8.80
C HIS A 375 8.29 -2.26 7.30
N GLU A 376 7.26 -1.66 6.72
CA GLU A 376 7.24 -1.31 5.28
C GLU A 376 8.27 -0.22 4.97
N LEU A 377 8.42 0.78 5.84
CA LEU A 377 9.50 1.76 5.72
C LEU A 377 10.88 1.11 5.78
N LEU A 378 11.08 0.16 6.71
CA LEU A 378 12.33 -0.59 6.80
C LEU A 378 12.56 -1.46 5.56
N PHE A 379 11.54 -2.15 5.07
CA PHE A 379 11.63 -2.94 3.84
C PHE A 379 11.99 -2.10 2.61
N ILE A 380 11.40 -0.91 2.49
CA ILE A 380 11.75 0.09 1.48
C ILE A 380 13.22 0.51 1.63
N THR A 381 13.70 0.77 2.84
CA THR A 381 15.11 1.19 3.06
C THR A 381 16.12 0.07 2.81
N GLU A 382 15.77 -1.18 3.12
CA GLU A 382 16.64 -2.34 2.92
C GLU A 382 16.72 -2.78 1.45
N ARG A 383 15.71 -2.41 0.66
CA ARG A 383 15.60 -2.71 -0.79
C ARG A 383 15.77 -4.19 -1.14
N PHE A 384 15.53 -5.10 -0.18
CA PHE A 384 15.70 -6.52 -0.41
C PHE A 384 14.71 -7.07 -1.45
N ARG A 385 13.59 -6.37 -1.64
CA ARG A 385 12.60 -6.70 -2.67
C ARG A 385 13.15 -6.58 -4.10
N ALA A 386 14.26 -5.88 -4.29
CA ALA A 386 14.97 -5.82 -5.58
C ALA A 386 15.89 -7.03 -5.82
N LEU A 387 16.19 -7.84 -4.78
CA LEU A 387 17.15 -8.94 -4.86
C LEU A 387 16.57 -10.17 -5.58
N PRO A 388 17.42 -10.96 -6.30
CA PRO A 388 16.99 -12.20 -6.94
C PRO A 388 16.40 -13.23 -5.96
N THR A 389 16.89 -13.26 -4.72
CA THR A 389 16.39 -14.14 -3.66
C THR A 389 14.93 -13.86 -3.31
N TYR A 390 14.53 -12.58 -3.26
CA TYR A 390 13.15 -12.19 -3.05
C TYR A 390 12.26 -12.59 -4.22
N ARG A 391 12.72 -12.39 -5.46
CA ARG A 391 11.95 -12.81 -6.66
C ARG A 391 11.69 -14.32 -6.69
N LEU A 392 12.70 -15.12 -6.35
CA LEU A 392 12.53 -16.57 -6.19
C LEU A 392 11.56 -16.91 -5.05
N SER A 393 11.64 -16.19 -3.93
CA SER A 393 10.69 -16.35 -2.82
C SER A 393 9.25 -16.08 -3.28
N VAL A 394 8.99 -14.97 -3.97
CA VAL A 394 7.68 -14.60 -4.54
C VAL A 394 7.18 -15.66 -5.52
N MET A 395 8.03 -16.17 -6.40
CA MET A 395 7.67 -17.28 -7.30
C MET A 395 7.16 -18.50 -6.50
N HIS A 396 7.88 -18.92 -5.46
CA HIS A 396 7.46 -20.04 -4.62
C HIS A 396 6.15 -19.77 -3.86
N VAL A 397 5.93 -18.53 -3.39
CA VAL A 397 4.64 -18.11 -2.79
C VAL A 397 3.49 -18.25 -3.78
N ASN A 398 3.70 -17.77 -5.01
CA ASN A 398 2.72 -17.83 -6.08
C ASN A 398 2.28 -19.26 -6.39
N PHE A 399 3.23 -20.19 -6.54
CA PHE A 399 2.91 -21.61 -6.79
C PHE A 399 2.34 -22.31 -5.55
N ALA A 400 2.76 -21.95 -4.34
CA ALA A 400 2.15 -22.45 -3.12
C ALA A 400 0.65 -22.07 -3.03
N ALA A 401 0.30 -20.85 -3.44
CA ALA A 401 -1.09 -20.41 -3.51
C ALA A 401 -1.91 -21.19 -4.54
N GLU A 402 -1.31 -21.54 -5.70
CA GLU A 402 -1.96 -22.39 -6.70
C GLU A 402 -2.20 -23.82 -6.19
N TYR A 403 -1.24 -24.40 -5.46
CA TYR A 403 -1.45 -25.71 -4.82
C TYR A 403 -2.51 -25.67 -3.71
N LEU A 404 -2.62 -24.58 -2.96
CA LEU A 404 -3.70 -24.41 -1.99
C LEU A 404 -5.07 -24.35 -2.67
N ARG A 405 -5.14 -23.67 -3.83
CA ARG A 405 -6.36 -23.62 -4.65
C ARG A 405 -6.77 -25.00 -5.14
N ASP A 406 -5.81 -25.83 -5.52
CA ASP A 406 -6.02 -27.21 -5.98
C ASP A 406 -6.22 -28.21 -4.83
N GLN A 407 -6.33 -27.72 -3.58
CA GLN A 407 -6.45 -28.58 -2.39
C GLN A 407 -5.31 -29.60 -2.28
N ALA A 408 -4.09 -29.21 -2.70
CA ALA A 408 -2.86 -29.99 -2.61
C ALA A 408 -1.92 -29.41 -1.53
N PRO A 409 -2.29 -29.48 -0.24
CA PRO A 409 -1.62 -28.74 0.82
C PRO A 409 -0.17 -29.20 1.06
N ASP A 410 0.19 -30.46 0.81
CA ASP A 410 1.57 -30.94 0.95
C ASP A 410 2.52 -30.28 -0.06
N ARG A 411 2.07 -30.13 -1.32
CA ARG A 411 2.83 -29.42 -2.35
C ARG A 411 2.92 -27.93 -2.02
N ALA A 412 1.83 -27.34 -1.55
CA ALA A 412 1.83 -25.96 -1.07
C ALA A 412 2.80 -25.75 0.08
N LEU A 413 2.85 -26.68 1.04
CA LEU A 413 3.72 -26.62 2.20
C LEU A 413 5.20 -26.64 1.77
N LYS A 414 5.56 -27.54 0.84
CA LYS A 414 6.91 -27.60 0.27
C LYS A 414 7.30 -26.31 -0.45
N ALA A 415 6.43 -25.79 -1.31
CA ALA A 415 6.69 -24.55 -2.03
C ALA A 415 6.80 -23.35 -1.08
N ALA A 416 5.88 -23.20 -0.12
CA ALA A 416 5.94 -22.12 0.86
C ALA A 416 7.18 -22.21 1.78
N ARG A 417 7.64 -23.43 2.09
CA ARG A 417 8.90 -23.63 2.83
C ARG A 417 10.11 -23.17 2.02
N GLU A 418 10.17 -23.48 0.73
CA GLU A 418 11.20 -22.94 -0.15
C GLU A 418 11.15 -21.41 -0.19
N ALA A 419 9.95 -20.81 -0.23
CA ALA A 419 9.81 -19.36 -0.24
C ALA A 419 10.48 -18.68 0.97
N VAL A 420 10.24 -19.15 2.19
CA VAL A 420 10.86 -18.58 3.40
C VAL A 420 12.36 -18.85 3.47
N ASN A 421 12.83 -19.98 2.92
CA ASN A 421 14.26 -20.31 2.86
C ASN A 421 15.03 -19.38 1.90
N ARG A 422 14.39 -18.93 0.81
CA ARG A 422 15.01 -18.01 -0.15
C ARG A 422 15.13 -16.60 0.39
N GLU A 423 14.08 -16.09 1.01
CA GLU A 423 14.07 -14.74 1.57
C GLU A 423 13.21 -14.70 2.85
N PRO A 424 13.82 -14.82 4.04
CA PRO A 424 13.09 -14.88 5.30
C PRO A 424 12.41 -13.56 5.67
N ARG A 425 12.71 -12.44 5.00
CA ARG A 425 11.98 -11.17 5.18
C ARG A 425 10.68 -11.11 4.36
N ASN A 426 10.41 -12.08 3.49
CA ASN A 426 9.16 -12.12 2.73
C ASN A 426 7.98 -12.50 3.65
N LEU A 427 7.22 -11.49 4.10
CA LEU A 427 6.07 -11.67 4.99
C LEU A 427 5.02 -12.62 4.39
N ASP A 428 4.73 -12.49 3.10
CA ASP A 428 3.73 -13.32 2.41
C ASP A 428 4.14 -14.78 2.35
N ALA A 429 5.44 -15.07 2.33
CA ALA A 429 5.95 -16.44 2.40
C ALA A 429 5.61 -17.11 3.73
N TRP A 430 5.78 -16.40 4.85
CA TRP A 430 5.41 -16.92 6.17
C TRP A 430 3.90 -17.08 6.33
N GLN A 431 3.11 -16.12 5.85
CA GLN A 431 1.65 -16.22 5.87
C GLN A 431 1.15 -17.40 5.02
N THR A 432 1.75 -17.61 3.85
CA THR A 432 1.42 -18.73 2.96
C THR A 432 1.87 -20.06 3.55
N LEU A 433 3.02 -20.11 4.21
CA LEU A 433 3.49 -21.29 4.93
C LEU A 433 2.55 -21.69 6.06
N LEU A 434 2.06 -20.72 6.85
CA LEU A 434 1.07 -20.97 7.90
C LEU A 434 -0.27 -21.48 7.33
N ARG A 435 -0.76 -20.87 6.23
CA ARG A 435 -1.97 -21.34 5.54
C ARG A 435 -1.81 -22.75 5.00
N ALA A 436 -0.67 -23.06 4.39
CA ALA A 436 -0.37 -24.39 3.85
C ALA A 436 -0.25 -25.45 4.94
N GLN A 437 0.43 -25.11 6.05
CA GLN A 437 0.50 -26.00 7.22
C GLN A 437 -0.90 -26.26 7.79
N GLN A 438 -1.73 -25.23 7.93
CA GLN A 438 -3.07 -25.37 8.49
C GLN A 438 -3.97 -26.20 7.57
N ALA A 439 -3.81 -26.07 6.25
CA ALA A 439 -4.53 -26.89 5.28
C ALA A 439 -4.06 -28.35 5.27
N ALA A 440 -2.76 -28.61 5.48
CA ALA A 440 -2.19 -29.97 5.51
C ALA A 440 -2.57 -30.72 6.80
N ALA A 441 -2.53 -30.03 7.94
CA ALA A 441 -2.79 -30.62 9.25
C ALA A 441 -3.50 -29.62 10.19
N PRO A 442 -4.83 -29.41 10.03
CA PRO A 442 -5.57 -28.39 10.79
C PRO A 442 -5.51 -28.56 12.32
N ALA A 443 -5.47 -29.81 12.79
CA ALA A 443 -5.42 -30.16 14.21
C ALA A 443 -3.99 -30.13 14.79
N ASP A 444 -2.95 -30.01 13.97
CA ASP A 444 -1.57 -30.01 14.44
C ASP A 444 -1.13 -28.61 14.87
N LEU A 445 -1.54 -28.24 16.08
CA LEU A 445 -1.14 -27.00 16.72
C LEU A 445 0.36 -26.96 17.07
N ARG A 446 1.05 -28.11 17.16
CA ARG A 446 2.50 -28.16 17.40
C ARG A 446 3.28 -27.69 16.19
N ALA A 447 2.89 -28.13 14.99
CA ALA A 447 3.48 -27.65 13.76
C ALA A 447 3.18 -26.16 13.50
N GLN A 448 1.98 -25.67 13.83
CA GLN A 448 1.68 -24.23 13.79
C GLN A 448 2.59 -23.42 14.71
N GLU A 449 2.76 -23.86 15.96
CA GLU A 449 3.66 -23.22 16.91
C GLU A 449 5.09 -23.13 16.38
N ALA A 450 5.62 -24.22 15.80
CA ALA A 450 6.99 -24.24 15.28
C ALA A 450 7.20 -23.17 14.20
N VAL A 451 6.28 -23.08 13.22
CA VAL A 451 6.34 -22.06 12.17
C VAL A 451 6.22 -20.64 12.74
N LEU A 452 5.33 -20.42 13.73
CA LEU A 452 5.16 -19.10 14.36
C LEU A 452 6.40 -18.66 15.14
N ARG A 453 7.10 -19.59 15.82
CA ARG A 453 8.38 -19.31 16.49
C ARG A 453 9.47 -18.93 15.50
N GLU A 454 9.57 -19.65 14.38
CA GLU A 454 10.50 -19.32 13.30
C GLU A 454 10.20 -17.95 12.69
N ALA A 455 8.94 -17.65 12.39
CA ALA A 455 8.51 -16.36 11.85
C ALA A 455 8.82 -15.21 12.84
N ALA A 456 8.45 -15.35 14.11
CA ALA A 456 8.78 -14.36 15.14
C ALA A 456 10.29 -14.12 15.24
N ARG A 457 11.11 -15.18 15.08
CA ARG A 457 12.57 -15.07 15.03
C ARG A 457 13.06 -14.34 13.78
N ALA A 458 12.53 -14.67 12.61
CA ALA A 458 12.88 -14.03 11.34
C ALA A 458 12.61 -12.52 11.37
N PHE A 459 11.53 -12.10 12.04
CA PHE A 459 11.13 -10.70 12.14
C PHE A 459 11.59 -9.99 13.43
N GLN A 460 12.57 -10.50 14.18
CA GLN A 460 13.06 -9.86 15.42
C GLN A 460 13.54 -8.42 15.25
N LYS A 461 13.91 -8.02 14.03
CA LYS A 461 14.32 -6.64 13.68
C LYS A 461 13.14 -5.70 13.38
N TYR A 462 11.93 -6.23 13.21
CA TYR A 462 10.71 -5.49 12.88
C TYR A 462 9.71 -5.69 14.02
N PRO A 463 9.70 -4.79 15.02
CA PRO A 463 8.95 -4.98 16.27
C PRO A 463 7.47 -5.30 16.12
N ASP A 464 6.82 -4.65 15.17
CA ASP A 464 5.41 -4.86 14.80
C ASP A 464 5.15 -6.27 14.24
N LEU A 465 6.01 -6.76 13.34
CA LEU A 465 5.90 -8.11 12.79
C LEU A 465 6.27 -9.20 13.83
N GLU A 466 7.31 -9.01 14.65
CA GLU A 466 7.59 -9.93 15.76
C GLU A 466 6.39 -10.01 16.71
N ASN A 467 5.78 -8.85 17.04
CA ASN A 467 4.61 -8.78 17.89
C ASN A 467 3.42 -9.52 17.25
N TYR A 468 3.15 -9.28 15.97
CA TYR A 468 2.11 -9.97 15.21
C TYR A 468 2.25 -11.50 15.28
N PHE A 469 3.42 -12.06 14.96
CA PHE A 469 3.63 -13.51 15.00
C PHE A 469 3.65 -14.06 16.43
N THR A 470 4.19 -13.32 17.40
CA THR A 470 4.21 -13.74 18.81
C THR A 470 2.80 -13.77 19.42
N ARG A 471 1.90 -12.86 19.03
CA ARG A 471 0.50 -12.90 19.46
C ARG A 471 -0.23 -14.15 19.00
N ARG A 472 -0.09 -14.48 17.71
CA ARG A 472 -0.65 -15.71 17.14
C ARG A 472 -0.05 -16.95 17.81
N LEU A 473 1.25 -16.92 18.14
CA LEU A 473 1.89 -17.97 18.92
C LEU A 473 1.25 -18.12 20.31
N VAL A 474 0.98 -17.02 21.01
CA VAL A 474 0.31 -17.02 22.31
C VAL A 474 -1.10 -17.63 22.21
N GLU A 475 -1.85 -17.34 21.15
CA GLU A 475 -3.16 -17.95 20.90
C GLU A 475 -3.06 -19.47 20.71
N VAL A 476 -2.11 -19.94 19.89
CA VAL A 476 -1.86 -21.37 19.67
C VAL A 476 -1.44 -22.07 20.97
N LEU A 477 -0.55 -21.45 21.77
CA LEU A 477 -0.14 -21.99 23.06
C LEU A 477 -1.33 -22.14 24.03
N ARG A 478 -2.21 -21.13 24.10
CA ARG A 478 -3.43 -21.21 24.91
C ARG A 478 -4.37 -22.31 24.44
N ALA A 479 -4.58 -22.43 23.13
CA ALA A 479 -5.40 -23.50 22.55
C ALA A 479 -4.85 -24.91 22.84
N ARG A 480 -3.53 -25.02 23.01
CA ARG A 480 -2.86 -26.25 23.44
C ARG A 480 -2.89 -26.52 24.96
N GLY A 481 -3.41 -25.59 25.76
CA GLY A 481 -3.38 -25.66 27.22
C GLY A 481 -2.07 -25.18 27.87
N GLU A 482 -1.12 -24.68 27.08
CA GLU A 482 0.22 -24.21 27.51
C GLU A 482 0.15 -22.77 28.08
N THR A 483 -0.73 -22.54 29.04
CA THR A 483 -1.09 -21.21 29.57
C THR A 483 0.09 -20.49 30.25
N SER A 484 0.98 -21.24 30.91
CA SER A 484 2.20 -20.69 31.53
C SER A 484 3.18 -20.16 30.49
N LEU A 485 3.40 -20.91 29.41
CA LEU A 485 4.26 -20.48 28.29
C LEU A 485 3.64 -19.30 27.53
N ALA A 486 2.33 -19.32 27.29
CA ALA A 486 1.60 -18.20 26.70
C ALA A 486 1.75 -16.91 27.53
N SER A 487 1.67 -17.02 28.86
CA SER A 487 1.84 -15.89 29.77
C SER A 487 3.29 -15.38 29.77
N PHE A 488 4.26 -16.29 29.72
CA PHE A 488 5.68 -15.93 29.60
C PHE A 488 5.97 -15.13 28.31
N GLU A 489 5.52 -15.60 27.14
CA GLU A 489 5.73 -14.90 25.87
C GLU A 489 5.07 -13.52 25.86
N THR A 490 3.87 -13.41 26.43
CA THR A 490 3.17 -12.12 26.58
C THR A 490 3.99 -11.14 27.42
N GLN A 491 4.52 -11.59 28.57
CA GLN A 491 5.34 -10.76 29.45
C GLN A 491 6.70 -10.40 28.82
N ARG A 492 7.33 -11.33 28.11
CA ARG A 492 8.59 -11.10 27.37
C ARG A 492 8.44 -9.96 26.38
N LEU A 493 7.37 -9.99 25.58
CA LEU A 493 7.09 -8.99 24.56
C LEU A 493 6.80 -7.62 25.18
N ALA A 494 5.97 -7.59 26.23
CA ALA A 494 5.66 -6.36 26.96
C ALA A 494 6.91 -5.71 27.54
N ARG A 495 7.80 -6.48 28.18
CA ARG A 495 9.07 -5.98 28.73
C ARG A 495 10.03 -5.49 27.64
N LYS A 496 10.12 -6.20 26.51
CA LYS A 496 11.02 -5.84 25.39
C LYS A 496 10.69 -4.46 24.81
N TYR A 497 9.39 -4.13 24.69
CA TYR A 497 8.94 -2.91 24.01
C TYR A 497 8.49 -1.78 24.93
N GLN A 498 8.53 -2.00 26.24
CA GLN A 498 8.09 -1.03 27.26
C GLN A 498 8.75 0.36 27.15
N THR A 499 10.00 0.44 26.69
CA THR A 499 10.80 1.68 26.70
C THR A 499 11.09 2.27 25.32
N GLY A 500 10.88 1.49 24.23
CA GLY A 500 11.31 1.88 22.88
C GLY A 500 10.24 1.83 21.78
N ARG A 501 9.10 1.17 22.02
CA ARG A 501 7.97 1.06 21.08
C ARG A 501 6.64 1.17 21.84
N VAL A 502 6.49 2.29 22.55
CA VAL A 502 5.28 2.59 23.34
C VAL A 502 4.04 2.60 22.43
N ASP A 503 4.18 3.04 21.18
CA ASP A 503 3.17 3.01 20.12
C ASP A 503 2.54 1.62 19.92
N LEU A 504 3.33 0.54 19.97
CA LEU A 504 2.79 -0.82 19.84
C LEU A 504 1.94 -1.18 21.06
N SER A 505 2.33 -0.73 22.26
CA SER A 505 1.51 -0.89 23.46
C SER A 505 0.21 -0.07 23.36
N ILE A 506 0.26 1.13 22.80
CA ILE A 506 -0.92 1.98 22.56
C ILE A 506 -1.86 1.33 21.55
N GLN A 507 -1.35 0.82 20.42
CA GLN A 507 -2.14 0.11 19.42
C GLN A 507 -2.81 -1.12 20.03
N SER A 508 -2.07 -1.90 20.83
CA SER A 508 -2.60 -3.02 21.61
C SER A 508 -3.77 -2.63 22.51
N ALA A 509 -3.63 -1.48 23.19
CA ALA A 509 -4.67 -0.94 24.05
C ALA A 509 -5.89 -0.50 23.24
N GLY A 510 -5.69 0.18 22.11
CA GLY A 510 -6.73 0.56 21.17
C GLY A 510 -7.53 -0.65 20.67
N ASP A 511 -6.86 -1.69 20.16
CA ASP A 511 -7.50 -2.92 19.65
C ASP A 511 -8.29 -3.67 20.75
N ALA A 512 -7.76 -3.68 21.98
CA ALA A 512 -8.45 -4.27 23.12
C ALA A 512 -9.71 -3.49 23.49
N LEU A 513 -9.64 -2.16 23.44
CA LEU A 513 -10.76 -1.29 23.72
C LEU A 513 -11.81 -1.33 22.61
N GLU A 514 -11.41 -1.34 21.33
CA GLU A 514 -12.32 -1.48 20.18
C GLU A 514 -13.13 -2.78 20.25
N ARG A 515 -12.50 -3.89 20.65
CA ARG A 515 -13.22 -5.14 20.90
C ARG A 515 -14.22 -5.02 22.05
N SER A 516 -13.81 -4.41 23.16
CA SER A 516 -14.70 -4.22 24.32
C SER A 516 -15.91 -3.35 23.98
N MET A 517 -15.71 -2.23 23.28
CA MET A 517 -16.79 -1.33 22.82
C MET A 517 -17.83 -2.04 21.94
N ARG A 518 -17.47 -3.15 21.28
CA ARG A 518 -18.38 -3.94 20.45
C ARG A 518 -19.10 -5.07 21.18
N GLN A 519 -18.51 -5.58 22.26
CA GLN A 519 -18.88 -6.89 22.82
C GLN A 519 -19.35 -6.82 24.27
N ASP A 520 -18.87 -5.84 25.03
CA ASP A 520 -19.04 -5.80 26.48
C ASP A 520 -20.08 -4.75 26.90
N ASP A 521 -20.60 -4.90 28.12
CA ASP A 521 -21.45 -3.89 28.74
C ASP A 521 -20.65 -2.63 29.15
N LEU A 522 -21.35 -1.50 29.29
CA LEU A 522 -20.75 -0.20 29.61
C LEU A 522 -19.82 -0.21 30.85
N ALA A 523 -20.17 -0.95 31.91
CA ALA A 523 -19.34 -0.99 33.12
C ALA A 523 -18.03 -1.75 32.88
N THR A 524 -18.09 -2.81 32.08
CA THR A 524 -16.91 -3.55 31.63
C THR A 524 -16.04 -2.71 30.70
N GLN A 525 -16.62 -1.99 29.74
CA GLN A 525 -15.91 -1.08 28.85
C GLN A 525 -15.14 0.00 29.62
N ILE A 526 -15.79 0.68 30.57
CA ILE A 526 -15.16 1.69 31.44
C ILE A 526 -14.02 1.09 32.25
N ARG A 527 -14.20 -0.11 32.80
CA ARG A 527 -13.16 -0.80 33.59
C ARG A 527 -11.93 -1.14 32.75
N ILE A 528 -12.15 -1.61 31.52
CA ILE A 528 -11.07 -1.91 30.57
C ILE A 528 -10.34 -0.62 30.19
N TYR A 529 -11.06 0.45 29.84
CA TYR A 529 -10.47 1.75 29.56
C TYR A 529 -9.60 2.26 30.72
N GLN A 530 -10.11 2.24 31.96
CA GLN A 530 -9.36 2.68 33.13
C GLN A 530 -8.08 1.87 33.35
N LYS A 531 -8.16 0.54 33.20
CA LYS A 531 -6.99 -0.34 33.28
C LYS A 531 -5.96 -0.02 32.21
N LEU A 532 -6.39 0.21 30.97
CA LEU A 532 -5.49 0.57 29.86
C LEU A 532 -4.83 1.94 30.10
N LEU A 533 -5.60 2.91 30.57
CA LEU A 533 -5.10 4.25 30.92
C LEU A 533 -4.04 4.19 32.02
N ASP A 534 -4.26 3.41 33.07
CA ASP A 534 -3.33 3.29 34.20
C ASP A 534 -2.03 2.55 33.81
N THR A 535 -2.14 1.56 32.91
CA THR A 535 -1.01 0.70 32.52
C THR A 535 -0.18 1.25 31.35
N SER A 536 -0.83 1.93 30.40
CA SER A 536 -0.22 2.31 29.12
C SER A 536 -0.31 3.82 28.82
N GLY A 537 -1.06 4.60 29.59
CA GLY A 537 -1.21 6.05 29.33
C GLY A 537 -0.01 6.89 29.77
N ARG A 538 0.73 6.48 30.79
CA ARG A 538 1.82 7.29 31.35
C ARG A 538 2.96 7.47 30.35
N GLY A 539 3.26 8.73 29.98
CA GLY A 539 4.35 9.07 29.06
C GLY A 539 4.04 8.86 27.58
N ALA A 540 2.79 8.50 27.23
CA ALA A 540 2.36 8.28 25.85
C ALA A 540 1.71 9.54 25.20
N ALA A 541 1.30 10.51 26.02
CA ALA A 541 0.79 11.83 25.62
C ALA A 541 -0.26 11.79 24.50
N ILE A 542 0.00 12.47 23.37
CA ILE A 542 -0.96 12.70 22.28
C ILE A 542 -1.35 11.40 21.55
N ASP A 543 -0.43 10.46 21.35
CA ASP A 543 -0.73 9.22 20.60
C ASP A 543 -1.72 8.32 21.35
N PHE A 544 -1.62 8.27 22.69
CA PHE A 544 -2.61 7.56 23.53
C PHE A 544 -3.95 8.29 23.54
N TYR A 545 -3.94 9.62 23.49
CA TYR A 545 -5.17 10.39 23.37
C TYR A 545 -5.88 10.07 22.05
N ASP A 546 -5.19 10.15 20.92
CA ASP A 546 -5.75 9.95 19.59
C ASP A 546 -6.26 8.51 19.37
N LYS A 547 -5.54 7.50 19.88
CA LYS A 547 -5.85 6.08 19.61
C LYS A 547 -6.72 5.40 20.66
N VAL A 548 -6.80 5.94 21.87
CA VAL A 548 -7.51 5.28 22.99
C VAL A 548 -8.53 6.21 23.63
N VAL A 549 -8.13 7.41 24.05
CA VAL A 549 -9.01 8.32 24.81
C VAL A 549 -10.11 8.90 23.92
N ALA A 550 -9.75 9.57 22.83
CA ALA A 550 -10.72 10.24 21.97
C ALA A 550 -11.73 9.27 21.33
N PRO A 551 -11.33 8.09 20.79
CA PRO A 551 -12.29 7.11 20.27
C PRO A 551 -13.27 6.61 21.33
N PHE A 552 -12.79 6.34 22.55
CA PHE A 552 -13.66 5.87 23.64
C PHE A 552 -14.61 6.95 24.13
N VAL A 553 -14.12 8.18 24.29
CA VAL A 553 -14.94 9.34 24.68
C VAL A 553 -16.02 9.61 23.62
N GLN A 554 -15.68 9.50 22.34
CA GLN A 554 -16.64 9.65 21.25
C GLN A 554 -17.67 8.51 21.23
N HIS A 555 -17.24 7.26 21.41
CA HIS A 555 -18.13 6.10 21.54
C HIS A 555 -19.15 6.29 22.66
N LEU A 556 -18.69 6.69 23.86
CA LEU A 556 -19.59 6.99 24.98
C LEU A 556 -20.58 8.12 24.65
N ALA A 557 -20.13 9.14 23.93
CA ALA A 557 -20.99 10.23 23.51
C ALA A 557 -22.05 9.79 22.49
N ASP A 558 -21.67 8.92 21.55
CA ASP A 558 -22.58 8.34 20.55
C ASP A 558 -23.61 7.40 21.19
N GLU A 559 -23.27 6.74 22.30
CA GLU A 559 -24.20 5.99 23.16
C GLU A 559 -25.03 6.86 24.12
N GLY A 560 -24.89 8.19 24.06
CA GLY A 560 -25.61 9.14 24.91
C GLY A 560 -25.08 9.26 26.36
N GLN A 561 -23.94 8.63 26.67
CA GLN A 561 -23.32 8.62 28.00
C GLN A 561 -22.39 9.82 28.22
N ILE A 562 -22.91 11.04 28.00
CA ILE A 562 -22.12 12.29 28.08
C ILE A 562 -21.42 12.48 29.45
N PRO A 563 -22.04 12.22 30.62
CA PRO A 563 -21.35 12.34 31.89
C PRO A 563 -20.16 11.38 32.03
N ALA A 564 -20.30 10.15 31.52
CA ALA A 564 -19.21 9.16 31.54
C ALA A 564 -18.09 9.56 30.57
N ALA A 565 -18.43 10.10 29.40
CA ALA A 565 -17.48 10.61 28.42
C ALA A 565 -16.61 11.74 29.02
N LEU A 566 -17.23 12.71 29.70
CA LEU A 566 -16.52 13.79 30.38
C LEU A 566 -15.63 13.28 31.52
N GLN A 567 -16.12 12.34 32.35
CA GLN A 567 -15.31 11.73 33.41
C GLN A 567 -14.10 10.95 32.86
N ALA A 568 -14.29 10.21 31.76
CA ALA A 568 -13.21 9.48 31.10
C ALA A 568 -12.13 10.42 30.56
N LEU A 569 -12.54 11.56 29.99
CA LEU A 569 -11.66 12.60 29.49
C LEU A 569 -10.90 13.32 30.62
N ASP A 570 -11.58 13.68 31.71
CA ASP A 570 -10.94 14.29 32.88
C ASP A 570 -9.91 13.36 33.53
N ARG A 571 -10.23 12.06 33.66
CA ARG A 571 -9.26 11.09 34.20
C ARG A 571 -8.04 10.95 33.29
N ALA A 572 -8.24 10.94 31.96
CA ALA A 572 -7.13 10.93 31.02
C ALA A 572 -6.24 12.17 31.17
N ARG A 573 -6.83 13.36 31.32
CA ARG A 573 -6.08 14.61 31.52
C ARG A 573 -5.11 14.51 32.70
N HIS A 574 -5.55 13.93 33.82
CA HIS A 574 -4.70 13.70 34.99
C HIS A 574 -3.63 12.62 34.75
N THR A 575 -4.02 11.49 34.16
CA THR A 575 -3.12 10.32 34.01
C THR A 575 -2.02 10.56 32.98
N LEU A 576 -2.34 11.26 31.89
CA LEU A 576 -1.41 11.64 30.84
C LEU A 576 -0.52 12.84 31.26
N ARG A 577 -0.76 13.45 32.43
CA ARG A 577 -0.06 14.65 32.94
C ARG A 577 -0.07 15.79 31.92
N VAL A 578 -1.26 16.10 31.41
CA VAL A 578 -1.43 17.10 30.36
C VAL A 578 -1.10 18.49 30.89
N GLU A 579 -0.13 19.17 30.26
CA GLU A 579 0.30 20.50 30.64
C GLU A 579 -0.72 21.58 30.18
N PRO A 580 -1.14 22.50 31.07
CA PRO A 580 -2.08 23.57 30.72
C PRO A 580 -1.61 24.44 29.56
N GLY A 581 -2.51 24.76 28.63
CA GLY A 581 -2.25 25.64 27.49
C GLY A 581 -1.38 25.02 26.39
N LYS A 582 -0.94 23.77 26.54
CA LYS A 582 -0.28 23.00 25.47
C LYS A 582 -1.31 22.37 24.53
N GLN A 583 -0.84 21.89 23.38
CA GLN A 583 -1.68 21.33 22.32
C GLN A 583 -2.71 20.29 22.82
N LEU A 584 -2.27 19.30 23.60
CA LEU A 584 -3.15 18.25 24.11
C LEU A 584 -4.21 18.78 25.08
N ASP A 585 -3.89 19.78 25.91
CA ASP A 585 -4.86 20.42 26.81
C ASP A 585 -5.99 21.11 26.04
N LEU A 586 -5.61 21.83 24.97
CA LEU A 586 -6.53 22.56 24.10
C LEU A 586 -7.46 21.59 23.34
N GLU A 587 -6.93 20.49 22.80
CA GLU A 587 -7.71 19.47 22.10
C GLU A 587 -8.69 18.77 23.04
N MET A 588 -8.25 18.41 24.24
CA MET A 588 -9.13 17.85 25.26
C MET A 588 -10.21 18.86 25.68
N LYS A 589 -9.88 20.14 25.78
CA LYS A 589 -10.85 21.19 26.12
C LYS A 589 -11.88 21.37 25.00
N GLU A 590 -11.45 21.41 23.76
CA GLU A 590 -12.33 21.51 22.59
C GLU A 590 -13.28 20.30 22.49
N LEU A 591 -12.78 19.08 22.71
CA LEU A 591 -13.63 17.89 22.78
C LEU A 591 -14.66 17.99 23.92
N ALA A 592 -14.24 18.40 25.12
CA ALA A 592 -15.14 18.60 26.24
C ALA A 592 -16.24 19.63 25.94
N ASP A 593 -15.88 20.74 25.30
CA ASP A 593 -16.81 21.81 24.95
C ASP A 593 -17.79 21.36 23.85
N ARG A 594 -17.35 20.57 22.87
CA ARG A 594 -18.23 19.93 21.87
C ARG A 594 -19.26 19.01 22.53
N LEU A 595 -18.81 18.14 23.42
CA LEU A 595 -19.68 17.21 24.17
C LEU A 595 -20.73 17.95 25.00
N ARG A 596 -20.35 19.02 25.69
CA ARG A 596 -21.27 19.85 26.48
C ARG A 596 -22.29 20.59 25.60
N ALA A 597 -21.88 20.99 24.41
CA ALA A 597 -22.74 21.70 23.45
C ALA A 597 -23.69 20.77 22.68
N GLY A 598 -23.63 19.44 22.89
CA GLY A 598 -24.40 18.46 22.13
C GLY A 598 -24.01 18.41 20.64
N ARG A 599 -22.82 18.93 20.30
CA ARG A 599 -22.29 18.90 18.94
C ARG A 599 -21.41 17.67 18.80
N LYS A 600 -21.76 16.80 17.84
CA LYS A 600 -20.96 15.64 17.47
C LYS A 600 -19.62 16.09 16.89
#